data_AF-A0A951BVZ4-F1
#
_entry.id   AF-A0A951BVZ4-F1
#
_cell.length_a   1.000
_cell.length_b   1.000
_cell.length_c   1.000
_cell.angle_alpha   90.00
_cell.angle_beta   90.00
_cell.angle_gamma   90.00
#
_symmetry.space_group_name_H-M   'P 1'
#
loop_
_entity.id
_entity.type
_entity.pdbx_description
1 polymer ?
#
loop_
_entity_poly.entity_id
_entity_poly.type
_entity_poly.pdbx_seq_one_letter_code
_entity_poly.pdbx_strand_id
1 'polypeptide(L)'
;MTLHAFLDHLAFCAALAVLSAAAVRLMIALRVMDTPEARKAHTRPTPKGGGVGIVLAFLVGVAVLYEFASFARIADPYFRGLILASAAIAIVAFLDDLRDWPFTIKLAAQVLAALAALASGLYVRDYRLPLLGPID
;
A
#
# COMPACT_ATOMS: atom_id res chain seq x y z
N MET A 1 -21.97 -10.78 -14.67
CA MET A 1 -21.80 -11.05 -13.23
C MET A 1 -23.13 -11.52 -12.67
N THR A 2 -23.14 -12.57 -11.84
CA THR A 2 -24.35 -12.99 -11.11
C THR A 2 -24.63 -12.03 -9.95
N LEU A 3 -25.89 -11.89 -9.51
CA LEU A 3 -26.26 -11.03 -8.38
C LEU A 3 -25.47 -11.39 -7.11
N HIS A 4 -25.30 -12.69 -6.85
CA HIS A 4 -24.50 -13.19 -5.73
C HIS A 4 -23.06 -12.67 -5.77
N ALA A 5 -22.39 -12.81 -6.92
CA ALA A 5 -21.03 -12.31 -7.08
C ALA A 5 -20.97 -10.80 -6.83
N PHE A 6 -21.93 -10.02 -7.33
CA PHE A 6 -21.98 -8.59 -7.07
C PHE A 6 -22.08 -8.26 -5.56
N LEU A 7 -22.94 -8.98 -4.83
CA LEU A 7 -23.11 -8.81 -3.39
C LEU A 7 -21.82 -9.17 -2.62
N ASP A 8 -21.13 -10.25 -3.01
CA ASP A 8 -19.86 -10.63 -2.39
C ASP A 8 -18.79 -9.55 -2.56
N HIS A 9 -18.67 -8.97 -3.78
CA HIS A 9 -17.73 -7.89 -4.04
C HIS A 9 -18.10 -6.63 -3.25
N LEU A 10 -19.38 -6.30 -3.14
CA LEU A 10 -19.85 -5.17 -2.35
C LEU A 10 -19.53 -5.36 -0.86
N ALA A 11 -19.81 -6.55 -0.32
CA ALA A 11 -19.49 -6.90 1.06
C ALA A 11 -17.98 -6.86 1.33
N PHE A 12 -17.18 -7.36 0.40
CA PHE A 12 -15.72 -7.29 0.49
C PHE A 12 -15.20 -5.85 0.49
N CYS A 13 -15.67 -5.01 -0.42
CA CYS A 13 -15.34 -3.58 -0.45
C CYS A 13 -15.74 -2.87 0.86
N ALA A 14 -16.93 -3.16 1.39
CA ALA A 14 -17.39 -2.61 2.66
C ALA A 14 -16.51 -3.08 3.84
N ALA A 15 -16.11 -4.35 3.86
CA ALA A 15 -15.21 -4.89 4.88
C ALA A 15 -13.83 -4.22 4.85
N LEU A 16 -13.24 -4.02 3.67
CA LEU A 16 -11.98 -3.29 3.52
C LEU A 16 -12.09 -1.81 3.94
N ALA A 17 -13.22 -1.16 3.64
CA ALA A 17 -13.47 0.21 4.07
C ALA A 17 -13.58 0.32 5.60
N VAL A 18 -14.28 -0.62 6.25
CA VAL A 18 -14.37 -0.71 7.72
C VAL A 18 -13.00 -0.97 8.33
N LEU A 19 -12.21 -1.88 7.76
CA LEU A 19 -10.85 -2.17 8.20
C LEU A 19 -9.95 -0.93 8.13
N SER A 20 -9.98 -0.21 7.01
CA SER A 20 -9.23 1.05 6.84
C SER A 20 -9.65 2.09 7.89
N ALA A 21 -10.95 2.30 8.05
CA ALA A 21 -11.48 3.25 9.03
C ALA A 21 -11.13 2.86 10.48
N ALA A 22 -11.17 1.58 10.81
CA ALA A 22 -10.78 1.07 12.13
C ALA A 22 -9.29 1.29 12.40
N ALA A 23 -8.42 1.01 11.43
CA ALA A 23 -6.99 1.25 11.55
C ALA A 23 -6.66 2.74 11.75
N VAL A 24 -7.30 3.64 10.99
CA VAL A 24 -7.13 5.08 11.19
C VAL A 24 -7.65 5.53 12.56
N ARG A 25 -8.81 5.03 13.00
CA ARG A 25 -9.34 5.32 14.35
C ARG A 25 -8.39 4.84 15.45
N LEU A 26 -7.75 3.70 15.28
CA LEU A 26 -6.74 3.20 16.22
C LEU A 26 -5.53 4.14 16.27
N MET A 27 -5.02 4.60 15.13
CA MET A 27 -3.91 5.57 15.08
C MET A 27 -4.24 6.88 15.80
N ILE A 28 -5.47 7.38 15.61
CA ILE A 28 -5.99 8.55 16.33
C ILE A 28 -6.05 8.27 17.84
N ALA A 29 -6.57 7.10 18.25
CA ALA A 29 -6.70 6.72 19.65
C ALA A 29 -5.34 6.57 20.35
N LEU A 30 -4.32 6.06 19.63
CA LEU A 30 -2.94 5.94 20.11
C LEU A 30 -2.20 7.29 20.19
N ARG A 31 -2.85 8.40 19.80
CA ARG A 31 -2.27 9.75 19.81
C ARG A 31 -0.93 9.83 19.09
N VAL A 32 -0.81 9.16 17.95
CA VAL A 32 0.31 9.39 17.03
C VAL A 32 0.06 10.75 16.39
N MET A 33 0.58 11.81 17.01
CA MET A 33 0.30 13.20 16.64
C MET A 33 1.49 13.81 15.89
N ASP A 34 1.21 14.54 14.82
CA ASP A 34 2.18 15.38 14.16
C ASP A 34 2.16 16.78 14.79
N THR A 35 3.25 17.18 15.44
CA THR A 35 3.36 18.49 16.09
C THR A 35 3.70 19.58 15.08
N PRO A 36 3.12 20.79 15.24
CA PRO A 36 3.36 21.91 14.34
C PRO A 36 4.84 22.34 14.42
N GLU A 37 5.42 22.59 13.26
CA GLU A 37 6.78 23.11 13.07
C GLU A 37 6.76 24.24 12.05
N ALA A 38 7.81 25.07 12.01
CA ALA A 38 7.91 26.23 11.12
C ALA A 38 7.72 25.92 9.62
N ARG A 39 7.83 24.66 9.21
CA ARG A 39 7.65 24.19 7.83
C ARG A 39 6.25 23.60 7.55
N LYS A 40 5.40 23.45 8.56
CA LYS A 40 4.11 22.75 8.46
C LYS A 40 2.95 23.76 8.40
N ALA A 41 1.94 23.45 7.59
CA ALA A 41 0.79 24.33 7.36
C ALA A 41 -0.25 24.29 8.50
N HIS A 42 -0.19 23.29 9.39
CA HIS A 42 -1.09 23.18 10.52
C HIS A 42 -0.54 23.90 11.75
N THR A 43 -1.45 24.52 12.51
CA THR A 43 -1.14 25.25 13.75
C THR A 43 -1.55 24.48 15.01
N ARG A 44 -2.17 23.32 14.84
CA ARG A 44 -2.62 22.43 15.91
C ARG A 44 -2.12 21.02 15.63
N PRO A 45 -1.72 20.24 16.65
CA PRO A 45 -1.33 18.86 16.46
C PRO A 45 -2.42 18.07 15.72
N THR A 46 -2.07 17.45 14.59
CA THR A 46 -3.00 16.63 13.79
C THR A 46 -2.62 15.15 13.89
N PRO A 47 -3.58 14.22 13.96
CA PRO A 47 -3.27 12.79 13.95
C PRO A 47 -2.50 12.40 12.69
N LYS A 48 -1.40 11.67 12.85
CA LYS A 48 -0.58 11.09 11.79
C LYS A 48 -0.99 9.64 11.55
N GLY A 49 -0.75 9.12 10.35
CA GLY A 49 -0.97 7.70 10.03
C GLY A 49 -2.27 7.38 9.29
N GLY A 50 -2.92 8.35 8.65
CA GLY A 50 -4.05 8.07 7.75
C GLY A 50 -3.71 7.08 6.62
N GLY A 51 -2.47 7.13 6.12
CA GLY A 51 -1.95 6.20 5.11
C GLY A 51 -1.94 4.73 5.56
N VAL A 52 -1.84 4.47 6.88
CA VAL A 52 -1.84 3.11 7.44
C VAL A 52 -3.14 2.38 7.12
N GLY A 53 -4.29 3.07 7.16
CA GLY A 53 -5.57 2.46 6.83
C GLY A 53 -5.66 2.01 5.38
N ILE A 54 -5.16 2.83 4.45
CA ILE A 54 -5.14 2.53 3.01
C ILE A 54 -4.21 1.34 2.74
N VAL A 55 -3.00 1.39 3.28
CA VAL A 55 -2.00 0.34 3.11
C VAL A 55 -2.49 -0.99 3.68
N LEU A 56 -3.10 -0.98 4.87
CA LEU A 56 -3.63 -2.20 5.49
C LEU A 56 -4.78 -2.79 4.67
N ALA A 57 -5.73 -1.97 4.22
CA ALA A 57 -6.83 -2.42 3.39
C ALA A 57 -6.34 -2.97 2.03
N PHE A 58 -5.32 -2.34 1.43
CA PHE A 58 -4.70 -2.83 0.21
C PHE A 58 -4.02 -4.18 0.43
N LEU A 59 -3.14 -4.32 1.42
CA LEU A 59 -2.40 -5.56 1.68
C LEU A 59 -3.34 -6.73 2.01
N VAL A 60 -4.34 -6.51 2.86
CA VAL A 60 -5.36 -7.51 3.16
C VAL A 60 -6.18 -7.83 1.92
N GLY A 61 -6.59 -6.81 1.16
CA GLY A 61 -7.38 -6.99 -0.05
C GLY A 61 -6.67 -7.85 -1.09
N VAL A 62 -5.40 -7.56 -1.36
CA VAL A 62 -4.58 -8.32 -2.31
C VAL A 62 -4.26 -9.73 -1.78
N ALA A 63 -4.05 -9.90 -0.48
CA ALA A 63 -3.86 -11.23 0.12
C ALA A 63 -5.11 -12.11 0.02
N VAL A 64 -6.30 -11.54 0.29
CA VAL A 64 -7.58 -12.25 0.09
C VAL A 64 -7.78 -12.55 -1.40
N LEU A 65 -7.48 -11.60 -2.29
CA LEU A 65 -7.58 -11.85 -3.73
C LEU A 65 -6.66 -12.98 -4.17
N TYR A 66 -5.44 -13.04 -3.65
CA TYR A 66 -4.50 -14.13 -3.90
C TYR A 66 -5.04 -15.49 -3.46
N GLU A 67 -5.66 -15.55 -2.28
CA GLU A 67 -6.21 -16.78 -1.73
C GLU A 67 -7.45 -17.24 -2.49
N PHE A 68 -8.36 -16.35 -2.88
CA PHE A 68 -9.67 -16.75 -3.41
C PHE A 68 -9.79 -16.65 -4.94
N ALA A 69 -8.94 -15.88 -5.61
CA ALA A 69 -8.96 -15.76 -7.06
C ALA A 69 -7.98 -16.72 -7.73
N SER A 70 -8.52 -17.70 -8.47
CA SER A 70 -7.73 -18.65 -9.25
C SER A 70 -6.79 -17.98 -10.25
N PHE A 71 -7.22 -16.87 -10.89
CA PHE A 71 -6.37 -16.13 -11.83
C PHE A 71 -5.15 -15.49 -11.18
N ALA A 72 -5.25 -15.08 -9.90
CA ALA A 72 -4.13 -14.49 -9.17
C ALA A 72 -3.03 -15.53 -8.92
N ARG A 73 -3.42 -16.78 -8.67
CA ARG A 73 -2.48 -17.91 -8.51
C ARG A 73 -1.84 -18.35 -9.83
N ILE A 74 -2.43 -18.07 -10.99
CA ILE A 74 -1.80 -18.36 -12.29
C ILE A 74 -0.52 -17.52 -12.47
N ALA A 75 -0.47 -16.32 -11.88
CA ALA A 75 0.69 -15.45 -11.85
C ALA A 75 1.49 -15.53 -10.52
N ASP A 76 1.48 -16.71 -9.87
CA ASP A 76 1.90 -16.93 -8.48
C ASP A 76 3.18 -16.16 -8.04
N PRO A 77 4.31 -16.24 -8.78
CA PRO A 77 5.55 -15.61 -8.34
C PRO A 77 5.45 -14.07 -8.34
N TYR A 78 4.80 -13.50 -9.36
CA TYR A 78 4.63 -12.05 -9.48
C TYR A 78 3.66 -11.52 -8.43
N PHE A 79 2.57 -12.24 -8.15
CA PHE A 79 1.59 -11.81 -7.17
C PHE A 79 2.13 -11.85 -5.74
N ARG A 80 2.89 -12.91 -5.40
CA ARG A 80 3.63 -12.96 -4.12
C ARG A 80 4.69 -11.88 -4.04
N GLY A 81 5.44 -11.66 -5.13
CA GLY A 81 6.43 -10.58 -5.23
C GLY A 81 5.81 -9.21 -4.97
N LEU A 82 4.65 -8.93 -5.58
CA LEU A 82 3.88 -7.71 -5.36
C LEU A 82 3.47 -7.53 -3.89
N ILE A 83 2.90 -8.56 -3.26
CA ILE A 83 2.46 -8.50 -1.85
C ILE A 83 3.67 -8.23 -0.94
N LEU A 84 4.76 -8.98 -1.12
CA LEU A 84 5.97 -8.85 -0.29
C LEU A 84 6.65 -7.49 -0.49
N ALA A 85 6.79 -7.03 -1.73
CA ALA A 85 7.38 -5.71 -2.02
C ALA A 85 6.51 -4.58 -1.45
N SER A 86 5.18 -4.68 -1.60
CA SER A 86 4.23 -3.70 -1.04
C SER A 86 4.28 -3.67 0.48
N ALA A 87 4.38 -4.83 1.14
CA ALA A 87 4.52 -4.92 2.59
C ALA A 87 5.86 -4.35 3.07
N ALA A 88 6.95 -4.64 2.37
CA ALA A 88 8.27 -4.12 2.70
C ALA A 88 8.33 -2.59 2.62
N ILE A 89 7.86 -2.00 1.51
CA ILE A 89 7.84 -0.54 1.37
C ILE A 89 6.88 0.13 2.36
N ALA A 90 5.75 -0.52 2.67
CA ALA A 90 4.81 -0.06 3.69
C ALA A 90 5.47 0.01 5.08
N ILE A 91 6.24 -1.02 5.46
CA ILE A 91 6.96 -1.04 6.74
C ILE A 91 7.99 0.09 6.77
N VAL A 92 8.76 0.27 5.70
CA VAL A 92 9.74 1.36 5.59
C VAL A 92 9.05 2.72 5.74
N ALA A 93 7.96 2.95 5.00
CA ALA A 93 7.21 4.20 5.05
C ALA A 93 6.62 4.46 6.44
N PHE A 94 6.11 3.41 7.10
CA PHE A 94 5.58 3.53 8.46
C PHE A 94 6.67 3.82 9.50
N LEU A 95 7.82 3.16 9.41
CA LEU A 95 8.96 3.43 10.29
C LEU A 95 9.51 4.84 10.09
N ASP A 96 9.54 5.33 8.86
CA ASP A 96 9.90 6.70 8.53
C ASP A 96 8.88 7.71 9.09
N ASP A 97 7.61 7.35 9.12
CA ASP A 97 6.58 8.20 9.74
C ASP A 97 6.74 8.28 11.27
N LEU A 98 7.35 7.28 11.90
CA LEU A 98 7.59 7.26 13.34
C LEU A 98 8.94 7.86 13.75
N ARG A 99 9.90 8.00 12.82
CA ARG A 99 11.27 8.43 13.12
C ARG A 99 11.74 9.50 12.15
N ASP A 100 12.39 10.55 12.65
CA ASP A 100 13.03 11.57 11.81
C ASP A 100 14.34 11.06 11.19
N TRP A 101 14.24 10.12 10.26
CA TRP A 101 15.39 9.59 9.55
C TRP A 101 15.97 10.59 8.54
N PRO A 102 17.30 10.63 8.37
CA PRO A 102 17.91 11.41 7.30
C PRO A 102 17.46 10.89 5.93
N PHE A 103 17.37 11.80 4.96
CA PHE A 103 16.87 11.50 3.60
C PHE A 103 17.63 10.35 2.93
N THR A 104 18.92 10.17 3.25
CA THR A 104 19.78 9.11 2.70
C THR A 104 19.27 7.71 3.08
N ILE A 105 18.83 7.52 4.32
CA ILE A 105 18.27 6.24 4.78
C ILE A 105 16.93 5.97 4.10
N LYS A 106 16.08 7.00 3.96
CA LYS A 106 14.79 6.90 3.28
C LYS A 106 14.97 6.47 1.83
N LEU A 107 15.87 7.15 1.11
CA LEU A 107 16.18 6.86 -0.28
C LEU A 107 16.78 5.45 -0.43
N ALA A 108 17.73 5.07 0.42
CA ALA A 108 18.32 3.74 0.40
C ALA A 108 17.26 2.64 0.60
N ALA A 109 16.34 2.82 1.54
CA ALA A 109 15.27 1.87 1.79
C ALA A 109 14.28 1.77 0.62
N GLN A 110 13.93 2.89 -0.02
CA GLN A 110 13.11 2.91 -1.23
C GLN A 110 13.79 2.22 -2.41
N VAL A 111 15.09 2.47 -2.62
CA VAL A 111 15.89 1.81 -3.65
C VAL A 111 15.96 0.30 -3.40
N LEU A 112 16.22 -0.13 -2.17
CA LEU A 112 16.25 -1.54 -1.81
C LEU A 112 14.89 -2.22 -2.05
N ALA A 113 13.78 -1.58 -1.70
CA ALA A 113 12.45 -2.10 -1.97
C ALA A 113 12.18 -2.23 -3.48
N ALA A 114 12.57 -1.23 -4.28
CA ALA A 114 12.46 -1.29 -5.74
C ALA A 114 13.32 -2.42 -6.33
N LEU A 115 14.56 -2.57 -5.87
CA LEU A 115 15.45 -3.65 -6.30
C LEU A 115 14.90 -5.03 -5.92
N ALA A 116 14.30 -5.18 -4.73
CA ALA A 116 13.66 -6.43 -4.33
C ALA A 116 12.45 -6.77 -5.23
N ALA A 117 11.64 -5.77 -5.59
CA ALA A 117 10.56 -5.96 -6.55
C ALA A 117 11.09 -6.41 -7.93
N LEU A 118 12.12 -5.75 -8.45
CA LEU A 118 12.77 -6.14 -9.71
C LEU A 118 13.36 -7.56 -9.64
N ALA A 119 14.02 -7.91 -8.54
CA ALA A 119 14.59 -9.23 -8.32
C ALA A 119 13.52 -10.34 -8.22
N SER A 120 12.29 -9.99 -7.81
CA SER A 120 11.15 -10.91 -7.84
C SER A 120 10.59 -11.18 -9.24
N GLY A 121 11.17 -10.56 -10.27
CA GLY A 121 10.71 -10.62 -11.66
C GLY A 121 9.62 -9.60 -11.98
N LEU A 122 9.32 -8.66 -11.07
CA LEU A 122 8.39 -7.57 -11.33
C LEU A 122 9.10 -6.47 -12.14
N TYR A 123 8.97 -6.51 -13.46
CA TYR A 123 9.48 -5.47 -14.35
C TYR A 123 8.42 -5.07 -15.38
N VAL A 124 8.50 -3.83 -15.84
CA VAL A 124 7.65 -3.35 -16.93
C VAL A 124 8.18 -3.95 -18.22
N ARG A 125 7.36 -4.73 -18.91
CA ARG A 125 7.73 -5.41 -20.16
C ARG A 125 7.39 -4.57 -21.40
N ASP A 126 6.23 -3.91 -21.36
CA ASP A 126 5.73 -3.12 -22.48
C ASP A 126 5.43 -1.70 -21.99
N TYR A 127 5.90 -0.69 -22.72
CA TYR A 127 5.52 0.70 -22.48
C TYR A 127 4.40 1.07 -23.43
N ARG A 128 3.22 1.40 -22.89
CA ARG A 128 2.10 1.90 -23.71
C ARG A 128 1.90 3.39 -23.42
N LEU A 129 2.36 4.23 -24.34
CA LEU A 129 2.12 5.67 -24.22
C LEU A 129 0.69 5.99 -24.71
N PRO A 130 -0.04 6.88 -24.00
CA PRO A 130 -1.45 7.18 -24.31
C PRO A 130 -1.73 7.59 -25.77
N LEU A 131 -0.75 8.19 -26.45
CA LEU A 131 -0.88 8.73 -27.81
C LEU A 131 0.01 8.01 -28.85
N LEU A 132 1.08 7.33 -28.42
CA LEU A 132 2.07 6.72 -29.31
C LEU A 132 1.93 5.20 -29.42
N GLY A 133 1.09 4.58 -28.59
CA GLY A 133 0.89 3.14 -28.59
C GLY A 133 2.04 2.39 -27.88
N PRO A 134 2.18 1.08 -28.16
CA PRO A 134 3.24 0.26 -27.60
C PRO A 134 4.61 0.70 -28.12
N ILE A 135 5.58 0.81 -27.23
CA ILE A 135 6.99 0.99 -27.54
C ILE A 135 7.73 -0.13 -26.82
N ASP A 136 8.50 -0.88 -27.59
CA ASP A 136 9.37 -1.95 -27.11
C ASP A 136 10.57 -1.39 -26.33
#